data_AF-A0A523B8V3-F1
#
_entry.id   AF-A0A523B8V3-F1
#
_cell.length_a   1.000
_cell.length_b   1.000
_cell.length_c   1.000
_cell.angle_alpha   90.00
_cell.angle_beta   90.00
_cell.angle_gamma   90.00
#
_symmetry.space_group_name_H-M   'P 1'
#
loop_
_entity.id
_entity.type
_entity.pdbx_description
1 polymer ?
#
loop_
_entity_poly.entity_id
_entity_poly.type
_entity_poly.pdbx_seq_one_letter_code
_entity_poly.pdbx_strand_id
1 'polypeptide(L)'
;EFIKGIRELADTYGFSLIDEEVQTGIGRTGKFWAIEHFNVVPDILVSAKALGGGMPISAVIGRSDMMDSVPSPLLVFTHAGHAVSASAALATIEAVEDEKLVDRASETGEYIIRRLREMQDKFDIIGDVRGKGLLIGVEIVRKGKEPDRQGALKICWRAWEKGLILISFGRNGNVLRIAPPLNISKEDVDRALDIIESSIREFLEGKIPDGVLDYLKGW
;
A
#
# COMPACT_ATOMS: atom_id res chain seq x y z
N GLU A 1 13.72 -0.12 15.02
CA GLU A 1 14.81 0.76 15.51
C GLU A 1 14.75 2.13 14.85
N PHE A 2 14.84 2.24 13.52
CA PHE A 2 14.81 3.52 12.80
C PHE A 2 13.69 4.50 13.23
N ILE A 3 12.42 4.09 13.17
CA ILE A 3 11.28 4.96 13.51
C ILE A 3 11.29 5.40 14.98
N LYS A 4 11.68 4.50 15.90
CA LYS A 4 11.84 4.84 17.32
C LYS A 4 12.96 5.87 17.53
N GLY A 5 14.08 5.70 16.83
CA GLY A 5 15.17 6.68 16.87
C GLY A 5 14.75 8.06 16.37
N ILE A 6 13.88 8.15 15.35
CA ILE A 6 13.33 9.44 14.91
C ILE A 6 12.48 10.08 16.02
N ARG A 7 11.64 9.30 16.71
CA ARG A 7 10.85 9.80 17.86
C ARG A 7 11.76 10.30 18.98
N GLU A 8 12.80 9.56 19.33
CA GLU A 8 13.78 9.98 20.35
C GLU A 8 14.50 11.28 19.97
N LEU A 9 14.86 11.44 18.69
CA LEU A 9 15.43 12.69 18.18
C LEU A 9 14.42 13.84 18.23
N ALA A 10 13.15 13.58 17.88
CA ALA A 10 12.08 14.57 17.94
C ALA A 10 11.89 15.10 19.37
N ASP A 11 11.91 14.20 20.35
CA ASP A 11 11.83 14.55 21.78
C ASP A 11 13.07 15.33 22.25
N THR A 12 14.26 14.95 21.77
CA THR A 12 15.52 15.57 22.16
C THR A 12 15.67 16.99 21.62
N TYR A 13 15.30 17.20 20.36
CA TYR A 13 15.53 18.47 19.64
C TYR A 13 14.28 19.34 19.52
N GLY A 14 13.13 18.85 19.98
CA GLY A 14 11.87 19.61 20.02
C GLY A 14 11.22 19.82 18.66
N PHE A 15 11.46 18.95 17.67
CA PHE A 15 10.73 18.98 16.41
C PHE A 15 9.52 18.05 16.45
N SER A 16 8.47 18.38 15.69
CA SER A 16 7.27 17.55 15.62
C SER A 16 7.46 16.34 14.72
N LEU A 17 6.99 15.18 15.16
CA LEU A 17 6.90 13.98 14.34
C LEU A 17 5.53 13.93 13.64
N ILE A 18 5.54 14.03 12.31
CA ILE A 18 4.35 13.87 11.48
C ILE A 18 4.40 12.50 10.81
N ASP A 19 3.35 11.72 10.98
CA ASP A 19 3.19 10.40 10.37
C ASP A 19 2.13 10.44 9.26
N GLU A 20 2.48 9.91 8.09
CA GLU A 20 1.68 9.97 6.86
C GLU A 20 1.08 8.59 6.59
N GLU A 21 -0.19 8.42 6.97
CA GLU A 21 -0.89 7.15 6.96
C GLU A 21 -1.94 7.06 5.85
N VAL A 22 -1.95 7.98 4.88
CA VAL A 22 -2.90 7.95 3.77
C VAL A 22 -2.79 6.65 3.00
N GLN A 23 -1.59 6.08 2.82
CA GLN A 23 -1.43 4.81 2.11
C GLN A 23 -1.45 3.57 3.03
N THR A 24 -1.02 3.72 4.28
CA THR A 24 -0.65 2.61 5.16
C THR A 24 -1.62 2.39 6.33
N GLY A 25 -2.48 3.36 6.61
CA GLY A 25 -3.44 3.30 7.71
C GLY A 25 -4.73 2.58 7.35
N ILE A 26 -5.72 2.72 8.24
CA ILE A 26 -7.06 2.12 8.13
C ILE A 26 -6.95 0.60 7.94
N GLY A 27 -6.13 -0.06 8.77
CA GLY A 27 -6.02 -1.52 8.80
C GLY A 27 -5.12 -2.16 7.74
N ARG A 28 -4.67 -1.40 6.74
CA ARG A 28 -3.93 -1.88 5.56
C ARG A 28 -2.73 -2.77 5.90
N THR A 29 -2.00 -2.45 6.95
CA THR A 29 -0.74 -3.13 7.31
C THR A 29 -0.90 -4.22 8.39
N GLY A 30 -2.13 -4.62 8.73
CA GLY A 30 -2.39 -5.54 9.85
C GLY A 30 -2.34 -4.85 11.22
N LYS A 31 -2.35 -3.52 11.24
CA LYS A 31 -2.61 -2.62 12.37
C LYS A 31 -3.51 -1.50 11.88
N PHE A 32 -4.26 -0.86 12.79
CA PHE A 32 -5.17 0.19 12.36
C PHE A 32 -4.36 1.36 11.77
N TRP A 33 -3.32 1.77 12.47
CA TRP A 33 -2.26 2.64 11.96
C TRP A 33 -0.95 1.86 11.84
N ALA A 34 -0.22 2.02 10.74
CA ALA A 34 1.07 1.37 10.55
C ALA A 34 2.12 1.79 11.58
N ILE A 35 2.05 3.01 12.14
CA ILE A 35 2.97 3.49 13.19
C ILE A 35 2.92 2.63 14.45
N GLU A 36 1.81 1.94 14.70
CA GLU A 36 1.63 1.01 15.84
C GLU A 36 2.61 -0.17 15.77
N HIS A 37 3.07 -0.58 14.58
CA HIS A 37 4.12 -1.61 14.45
C HIS A 37 5.43 -1.21 15.12
N PHE A 38 5.62 0.08 15.40
CA PHE A 38 6.83 0.63 15.98
C PHE A 38 6.66 1.08 17.43
N ASN A 39 5.45 0.96 18.01
CA ASN A 39 5.12 1.48 19.35
C ASN A 39 5.51 2.96 19.51
N VAL A 40 5.19 3.79 18.51
CA VAL A 40 5.45 5.23 18.49
C VAL A 40 4.12 5.96 18.36
N VAL A 41 3.96 7.06 19.09
CA VAL A 41 2.84 7.99 18.93
C VAL A 41 3.39 9.26 18.24
N PRO A 42 2.89 9.62 17.04
CA PRO A 42 3.30 10.85 16.37
C PRO A 42 2.59 12.06 16.98
N ASP A 43 3.14 13.26 16.75
CA ASP A 43 2.49 14.52 17.17
C ASP A 43 1.31 14.87 16.25
N ILE A 44 1.43 14.51 14.97
CA ILE A 44 0.40 14.62 13.94
C ILE A 44 0.36 13.33 13.12
N LEU A 45 -0.82 12.84 12.82
CA LEU A 45 -1.12 11.77 11.88
C LEU A 45 -1.97 12.32 10.73
N VAL A 46 -1.61 11.98 9.49
CA VAL A 46 -2.34 12.38 8.28
C VAL A 46 -2.98 11.14 7.65
N SER A 47 -4.27 11.21 7.30
CA SER A 47 -5.02 10.09 6.72
C SER A 47 -5.96 10.53 5.60
N ALA A 48 -6.19 9.68 4.61
CA ALA A 48 -7.15 9.85 3.49
C ALA A 48 -7.33 8.49 2.78
N LYS A 49 -7.49 8.46 1.45
CA LYS A 49 -7.64 7.24 0.61
C LYS A 49 -8.66 6.26 1.21
N ALA A 50 -8.16 5.21 1.89
CA ALA A 50 -8.98 4.18 2.50
C ALA A 50 -9.98 4.75 3.49
N LEU A 51 -9.64 5.83 4.21
CA LEU A 51 -10.53 6.49 5.18
C LEU A 51 -11.91 6.76 4.61
N GLY A 52 -12.02 7.19 3.35
CA GLY A 52 -13.30 7.57 2.76
C GLY A 52 -14.10 6.43 2.13
N GLY A 53 -13.59 5.20 2.10
CA GLY A 53 -14.27 4.08 1.44
C GLY A 53 -14.57 4.32 -0.05
N GLY A 54 -13.80 5.20 -0.70
CA GLY A 54 -14.03 5.66 -2.08
C GLY A 54 -14.56 7.10 -2.21
N MET A 55 -15.05 7.70 -1.12
CA MET A 55 -15.45 9.12 -1.09
C MET A 55 -14.27 10.05 -0.76
N PRO A 56 -14.27 11.30 -1.26
CA PRO A 56 -13.19 12.25 -0.99
C PRO A 56 -13.26 12.77 0.45
N ILE A 57 -12.30 12.34 1.26
CA ILE A 57 -12.06 12.85 2.62
C ILE A 57 -10.59 12.67 3.00
N SER A 58 -10.08 13.60 3.79
CA SER A 58 -8.78 13.52 4.45
C SER A 58 -8.89 14.08 5.87
N ALA A 59 -7.98 13.68 6.73
CA ALA A 59 -7.88 14.13 8.11
C ALA A 59 -6.43 14.44 8.46
N VAL A 60 -6.23 15.51 9.23
CA VAL A 60 -5.01 15.80 9.97
C VAL A 60 -5.40 15.73 11.43
N ILE A 61 -4.82 14.78 12.16
CA ILE A 61 -5.17 14.43 13.53
C ILE A 61 -3.92 14.70 14.36
N GLY A 62 -4.00 15.50 15.41
CA GLY A 62 -2.83 15.81 16.21
C GLY A 62 -3.20 16.37 17.57
N ARG A 63 -2.17 16.73 18.33
CA ARG A 63 -2.33 17.36 19.64
C ARG A 63 -3.13 18.67 19.53
N SER A 64 -3.98 18.94 20.52
CA SER A 64 -4.85 20.12 20.51
C SER A 64 -4.08 21.42 20.44
N ASP A 65 -2.97 21.55 21.17
CA ASP A 65 -2.12 22.73 21.13
C ASP A 65 -1.54 23.02 19.73
N MET A 66 -1.35 22.00 18.91
CA MET A 66 -0.93 22.15 17.52
C MET A 66 -2.11 22.45 16.59
N MET A 67 -3.23 21.75 16.73
CA MET A 67 -4.41 21.95 15.87
C MET A 67 -5.07 23.31 16.09
N ASP A 68 -5.11 23.78 17.34
CA ASP A 68 -5.69 25.07 17.72
C ASP A 68 -4.72 26.24 17.50
N SER A 69 -3.45 25.98 17.13
CA SER A 69 -2.45 27.02 16.87
C SER A 69 -2.76 27.86 15.63
N VAL A 70 -3.61 27.35 14.74
CA VAL A 70 -4.00 28.03 13.50
C VAL A 70 -5.39 28.63 13.65
N PRO A 71 -5.52 29.97 13.72
CA PRO A 71 -6.81 30.61 13.93
C PRO A 71 -7.73 30.44 12.72
N SER A 72 -9.03 30.37 12.99
CA SER A 72 -10.05 30.46 11.95
C SER A 72 -10.03 31.84 11.29
N PRO A 73 -10.21 31.96 9.95
CA PRO A 73 -10.55 30.90 9.00
C PRO A 73 -9.35 30.39 8.16
N LEU A 74 -8.12 30.41 8.68
CA LEU A 74 -6.92 30.18 7.87
C LEU A 74 -6.81 28.77 7.27
N LEU A 75 -7.50 27.77 7.84
CA LEU A 75 -7.57 26.40 7.34
C LEU A 75 -9.02 25.99 7.08
N VAL A 76 -9.61 26.54 6.01
CA VAL A 76 -10.97 26.21 5.59
C VAL A 76 -10.97 25.80 4.12
N PHE A 77 -11.68 24.70 3.83
CA PHE A 77 -12.03 24.29 2.48
C PHE A 77 -13.54 24.16 2.39
N THR A 78 -14.15 24.68 1.32
CA THR A 78 -15.62 24.70 1.15
C THR A 78 -16.27 23.32 1.29
N HIS A 79 -15.55 22.25 0.93
CA HIS A 79 -16.03 20.87 0.99
C HIS A 79 -15.42 20.03 2.13
N ALA A 80 -14.60 20.62 3.01
CA ALA A 80 -14.09 19.90 4.18
C ALA A 80 -15.25 19.50 5.10
N GLY A 81 -15.23 18.25 5.58
CA GLY A 81 -16.30 17.73 6.45
C GLY A 81 -17.65 17.54 5.76
N HIS A 82 -17.69 17.44 4.42
CA HIS A 82 -18.94 17.18 3.69
C HIS A 82 -19.64 15.92 4.24
N ALA A 83 -20.92 16.05 4.61
CA ALA A 83 -21.65 15.04 5.38
C ALA A 83 -21.67 13.66 4.72
N VAL A 84 -21.77 13.57 3.39
CA VAL A 84 -21.73 12.29 2.67
C VAL A 84 -20.35 11.62 2.79
N SER A 85 -19.26 12.41 2.67
CA SER A 85 -17.91 11.88 2.81
C SER A 85 -17.61 11.47 4.25
N ALA A 86 -18.09 12.25 5.22
CA ALA A 86 -17.97 11.91 6.64
C ALA A 86 -18.75 10.64 6.99
N SER A 87 -19.97 10.47 6.47
CA SER A 87 -20.77 9.26 6.67
C SER A 87 -20.10 8.02 6.06
N ALA A 88 -19.51 8.14 4.87
CA ALA A 88 -18.75 7.05 4.26
C ALA A 88 -17.50 6.68 5.07
N ALA A 89 -16.84 7.69 5.68
CA ALA A 89 -15.69 7.45 6.53
C ALA A 89 -16.06 6.75 7.84
N LEU A 90 -17.15 7.14 8.49
CA LEU A 90 -17.68 6.45 9.67
C LEU A 90 -18.00 4.99 9.34
N ALA A 91 -18.76 4.73 8.27
CA ALA A 91 -19.07 3.37 7.84
C ALA A 91 -17.82 2.54 7.51
N THR A 92 -16.78 3.18 6.97
CA THR A 92 -15.50 2.50 6.71
C THR A 92 -14.80 2.10 8.01
N ILE A 93 -14.75 3.00 8.98
CA ILE A 93 -14.15 2.72 10.30
C ILE A 93 -14.92 1.60 11.00
N GLU A 94 -16.25 1.70 11.04
CA GLU A 94 -17.15 0.68 11.61
C GLU A 94 -16.92 -0.69 10.95
N ALA A 95 -16.88 -0.76 9.62
CA ALA A 95 -16.62 -2.02 8.91
C ALA A 95 -15.24 -2.60 9.22
N VAL A 96 -14.20 -1.75 9.35
CA VAL A 96 -12.84 -2.20 9.71
C VAL A 96 -12.81 -2.83 11.11
N GLU A 97 -13.55 -2.27 12.05
CA GLU A 97 -13.65 -2.75 13.44
C GLU A 97 -14.55 -3.99 13.55
N ASP A 98 -15.79 -3.89 13.08
CA ASP A 98 -16.84 -4.92 13.26
C ASP A 98 -16.53 -6.21 12.47
N GLU A 99 -16.01 -6.08 11.25
CA GLU A 99 -15.62 -7.22 10.42
C GLU A 99 -14.19 -7.70 10.69
N LYS A 100 -13.49 -7.11 11.66
CA LYS A 100 -12.10 -7.44 12.05
C LYS A 100 -11.13 -7.41 10.86
N LEU A 101 -11.24 -6.40 10.01
CA LEU A 101 -10.48 -6.32 8.77
C LEU A 101 -8.97 -6.12 9.01
N VAL A 102 -8.59 -5.58 10.16
CA VAL A 102 -7.18 -5.47 10.57
C VAL A 102 -6.54 -6.85 10.72
N ASP A 103 -7.18 -7.74 11.48
CA ASP A 103 -6.69 -9.10 11.72
C ASP A 103 -6.67 -9.89 10.40
N ARG A 104 -7.76 -9.79 9.63
CA ARG A 104 -7.86 -10.41 8.29
C ARG A 104 -6.74 -9.94 7.37
N ALA A 105 -6.41 -8.64 7.36
CA ALA A 105 -5.35 -8.10 6.54
C ALA A 105 -3.98 -8.64 6.96
N SER A 106 -3.75 -8.86 8.26
CA SER A 106 -2.54 -9.52 8.77
C SER A 106 -2.43 -10.96 8.26
N GLU A 107 -3.45 -11.78 8.52
CA GLU A 107 -3.48 -13.20 8.15
C GLU A 107 -3.37 -13.41 6.63
N THR A 108 -4.17 -12.67 5.87
CA THR A 108 -4.18 -12.76 4.39
C THR A 108 -2.86 -12.24 3.82
N GLY A 109 -2.30 -11.18 4.40
CA GLY A 109 -1.00 -10.63 4.02
C GLY A 109 0.13 -11.65 4.20
N GLU A 110 0.17 -12.33 5.33
CA GLU A 110 1.15 -13.41 5.60
C GLU A 110 1.03 -14.56 4.59
N TYR A 111 -0.20 -14.95 4.25
CA TYR A 111 -0.46 -15.96 3.21
C TYR A 111 0.10 -15.53 1.84
N ILE A 112 -0.21 -14.30 1.41
CA ILE A 112 0.25 -13.75 0.12
C ILE A 112 1.78 -13.67 0.09
N ILE A 113 2.40 -13.13 1.14
CA ILE A 113 3.87 -13.01 1.23
C ILE A 113 4.53 -14.38 1.15
N ARG A 114 3.98 -15.40 1.83
CA ARG A 114 4.50 -16.77 1.75
C ARG A 114 4.46 -17.31 0.32
N ARG A 115 3.32 -17.21 -0.36
CA ARG A 115 3.17 -17.66 -1.75
C ARG A 115 4.11 -16.91 -2.71
N LEU A 116 4.30 -15.60 -2.51
CA LEU A 116 5.22 -14.81 -3.32
C LEU A 116 6.69 -15.18 -3.07
N ARG A 117 7.07 -15.55 -1.84
CA ARG A 117 8.41 -16.09 -1.54
C ARG A 117 8.64 -17.46 -2.15
N GLU A 118 7.63 -18.33 -2.17
CA GLU A 118 7.70 -19.60 -2.91
C GLU A 118 7.89 -19.36 -4.42
N MET A 119 7.31 -18.29 -4.98
CA MET A 119 7.61 -17.86 -6.36
C MET A 119 9.02 -17.31 -6.50
N GLN A 120 9.50 -16.56 -5.49
CA GLN A 120 10.87 -16.04 -5.47
C GLN A 120 11.91 -17.15 -5.55
N ASP A 121 11.69 -18.28 -4.86
CA ASP A 121 12.56 -19.45 -4.93
C ASP A 121 12.59 -20.11 -6.32
N LYS A 122 11.56 -19.89 -7.14
CA LYS A 122 11.43 -20.45 -8.50
C LYS A 122 11.91 -19.50 -9.60
N PHE A 123 11.82 -18.19 -9.37
CA PHE A 123 12.05 -17.16 -10.39
C PHE A 123 13.08 -16.13 -9.91
N ASP A 124 14.30 -16.24 -10.42
CA ASP A 124 15.42 -15.32 -10.14
C ASP A 124 15.12 -13.83 -10.45
N ILE A 125 14.09 -13.57 -11.25
CA ILE A 125 13.62 -12.23 -11.56
C ILE A 125 12.98 -11.52 -10.34
N ILE A 126 12.57 -12.26 -9.31
CA ILE A 126 12.03 -11.69 -8.07
C ILE A 126 13.20 -11.39 -7.13
N GLY A 127 13.61 -10.12 -7.10
CA GLY A 127 14.74 -9.66 -6.28
C GLY A 127 14.44 -9.63 -4.80
N ASP A 128 13.20 -9.24 -4.44
CA ASP A 128 12.75 -9.12 -3.05
C ASP A 128 11.22 -9.17 -2.94
N VAL A 129 10.72 -9.68 -1.80
CA VAL A 129 9.30 -9.67 -1.43
C VAL A 129 9.18 -9.06 -0.03
N ARG A 130 8.55 -7.88 0.04
CA ARG A 130 8.47 -7.06 1.26
C ARG A 130 7.08 -6.46 1.46
N GLY A 131 6.71 -6.22 2.71
CA GLY A 131 5.42 -5.61 3.04
C GLY A 131 4.93 -5.96 4.43
N LYS A 132 3.77 -5.40 4.78
CA LYS A 132 3.01 -5.71 6.00
C LYS A 132 1.52 -5.74 5.65
N GLY A 133 0.79 -6.69 6.22
CA GLY A 133 -0.61 -6.92 5.90
C GLY A 133 -0.83 -6.99 4.39
N LEU A 134 -1.80 -6.22 3.88
CA LEU A 134 -2.15 -6.17 2.47
C LEU A 134 -1.51 -4.98 1.74
N LEU A 135 -0.31 -4.54 2.15
CA LEU A 135 0.53 -3.63 1.38
C LEU A 135 1.86 -4.31 1.09
N ILE A 136 1.95 -4.92 -0.08
CA ILE A 136 3.05 -5.81 -0.45
C ILE A 136 3.68 -5.34 -1.76
N GLY A 137 5.02 -5.37 -1.80
CA GLY A 137 5.83 -5.08 -2.97
C GLY A 137 6.62 -6.33 -3.40
N VAL A 138 6.62 -6.59 -4.70
CA VAL A 138 7.44 -7.64 -5.33
C VAL A 138 8.39 -6.96 -6.30
N GLU A 139 9.67 -6.99 -5.99
CA GLU A 139 10.69 -6.31 -6.79
C GLU A 139 11.14 -7.18 -7.96
N ILE A 140 11.04 -6.62 -9.17
CA ILE A 140 11.46 -7.27 -10.41
C ILE A 140 12.84 -6.77 -10.80
N VAL A 141 13.76 -7.70 -11.06
CA VAL A 141 15.16 -7.43 -11.34
C VAL A 141 15.67 -8.22 -12.53
N ARG A 142 16.75 -7.73 -13.14
CA ARG A 142 17.54 -8.46 -14.14
C ARG A 142 18.60 -9.33 -13.45
N LYS A 143 19.29 -10.14 -14.26
CA LYS A 143 20.52 -10.81 -13.82
C LYS A 143 21.48 -9.79 -13.21
N GLY A 144 21.99 -10.09 -12.02
CA GLY A 144 22.83 -9.15 -11.26
C GLY A 144 22.05 -8.23 -10.30
N LYS A 145 20.74 -8.43 -10.13
CA LYS A 145 19.85 -7.67 -9.23
C LYS A 145 19.65 -6.20 -9.59
N GLU A 146 19.87 -5.83 -10.85
CA GLU A 146 19.54 -4.50 -11.34
C GLU A 146 18.01 -4.33 -11.51
N PRO A 147 17.41 -3.20 -11.14
CA PRO A 147 15.98 -2.95 -11.32
C PRO A 147 15.47 -3.15 -12.76
N ASP A 148 14.41 -3.94 -12.96
CA ASP A 148 13.81 -4.15 -14.28
C ASP A 148 12.42 -3.51 -14.43
N ARG A 149 12.41 -2.22 -14.77
CA ARG A 149 11.17 -1.45 -15.03
C ARG A 149 10.33 -2.07 -16.15
N GLN A 150 10.97 -2.43 -17.27
CA GLN A 150 10.27 -2.94 -18.45
C GLN A 150 9.67 -4.32 -18.17
N GLY A 151 10.40 -5.18 -17.47
CA GLY A 151 9.88 -6.47 -16.99
C GLY A 151 8.64 -6.28 -16.13
N ALA A 152 8.68 -5.39 -15.14
CA ALA A 152 7.54 -5.12 -14.27
C ALA A 152 6.31 -4.62 -15.05
N LEU A 153 6.49 -3.71 -16.02
CA LEU A 153 5.38 -3.21 -16.86
C LEU A 153 4.78 -4.31 -17.74
N LYS A 154 5.61 -5.14 -18.36
CA LYS A 154 5.16 -6.27 -19.17
C LYS A 154 4.40 -7.31 -18.33
N ILE A 155 4.86 -7.59 -17.12
CA ILE A 155 4.14 -8.48 -16.20
C ILE A 155 2.76 -7.86 -15.83
N CYS A 156 2.69 -6.56 -15.55
CA CYS A 156 1.41 -5.88 -15.33
C CYS A 156 0.47 -5.99 -16.56
N TRP A 157 0.99 -5.81 -17.77
CA TRP A 157 0.23 -5.98 -19.01
C TRP A 157 -0.38 -7.38 -19.11
N ARG A 158 0.44 -8.42 -18.94
CA ARG A 158 -0.02 -9.81 -19.05
C ARG A 158 -0.99 -10.19 -17.93
N ALA A 159 -0.81 -9.64 -16.73
CA ALA A 159 -1.78 -9.79 -15.65
C ALA A 159 -3.13 -9.18 -16.03
N TRP A 160 -3.13 -7.99 -16.65
CA TRP A 160 -4.35 -7.33 -17.14
C TRP A 160 -5.06 -8.15 -18.22
N GLU A 161 -4.34 -8.69 -19.21
CA GLU A 161 -4.90 -9.58 -20.24
C GLU A 161 -5.56 -10.84 -19.64
N LYS A 162 -5.07 -11.29 -18.47
CA LYS A 162 -5.60 -12.43 -17.71
C LYS A 162 -6.69 -12.05 -16.70
N GLY A 163 -7.06 -10.77 -16.63
CA GLY A 163 -8.14 -10.26 -15.77
C GLY A 163 -7.70 -9.82 -14.37
N LEU A 164 -6.42 -9.51 -14.16
CA LEU A 164 -5.90 -8.95 -12.91
C LEU A 164 -5.37 -7.53 -13.13
N ILE A 165 -5.90 -6.56 -12.39
CA ILE A 165 -5.36 -5.21 -12.37
C ILE A 165 -4.18 -5.18 -11.40
N LEU A 166 -2.98 -5.02 -11.96
CA LEU A 166 -1.72 -4.89 -11.23
C LEU A 166 -0.98 -3.65 -11.76
N ILE A 167 -0.26 -2.97 -10.86
CA ILE A 167 0.52 -1.77 -11.21
C ILE A 167 1.94 -1.92 -10.70
N SER A 168 2.87 -1.21 -11.34
CA SER A 168 4.24 -1.05 -10.83
C SER A 168 4.44 0.30 -10.13
N PHE A 169 5.33 0.31 -9.14
CA PHE A 169 5.67 1.43 -8.28
C PHE A 169 7.19 1.45 -8.00
N GLY A 170 7.60 2.41 -7.16
CA GLY A 170 8.98 2.54 -6.68
C GLY A 170 9.81 3.48 -7.55
N ARG A 171 10.94 3.95 -6.98
CA ARG A 171 11.84 4.92 -7.63
C ARG A 171 12.31 4.48 -9.02
N ASN A 172 12.50 3.17 -9.21
CA ASN A 172 12.94 2.59 -10.46
C ASN A 172 11.80 1.97 -11.29
N GLY A 173 10.54 2.06 -10.83
CA GLY A 173 9.36 1.56 -11.54
C GLY A 173 9.28 0.03 -11.68
N ASN A 174 10.05 -0.71 -10.90
CA ASN A 174 10.24 -2.16 -11.02
C ASN A 174 9.55 -2.97 -9.90
N VAL A 175 8.75 -2.35 -9.04
CA VAL A 175 8.09 -3.05 -7.93
C VAL A 175 6.62 -3.27 -8.26
N LEU A 176 6.19 -4.52 -8.41
CA LEU A 176 4.76 -4.84 -8.51
C LEU A 176 4.10 -4.56 -7.16
N ARG A 177 3.04 -3.75 -7.17
CA ARG A 177 2.35 -3.36 -5.95
C ARG A 177 1.06 -4.17 -5.78
N ILE A 178 1.01 -4.97 -4.71
CA ILE A 178 -0.13 -5.78 -4.33
C ILE A 178 -0.81 -5.10 -3.14
N ALA A 179 -1.98 -4.50 -3.39
CA ALA A 179 -2.77 -3.79 -2.40
C ALA A 179 -4.28 -3.98 -2.60
N PRO A 180 -4.80 -5.22 -2.46
CA PRO A 180 -6.22 -5.54 -2.69
C PRO A 180 -7.16 -4.91 -1.63
N PRO A 181 -8.48 -4.91 -1.80
CA PRO A 181 -9.42 -4.59 -0.71
C PRO A 181 -9.17 -5.44 0.55
N LEU A 182 -9.43 -4.92 1.75
CA LEU A 182 -9.19 -5.66 3.00
C LEU A 182 -10.08 -6.89 3.15
N ASN A 183 -11.26 -6.85 2.53
CA ASN A 183 -12.24 -7.92 2.49
C ASN A 183 -12.08 -8.88 1.30
N ILE A 184 -10.95 -8.85 0.58
CA ILE A 184 -10.70 -9.76 -0.56
C ILE A 184 -10.85 -11.22 -0.14
N SER A 185 -11.55 -12.03 -0.96
CA SER A 185 -11.77 -13.46 -0.70
C SER A 185 -10.50 -14.28 -0.88
N LYS A 186 -10.44 -15.47 -0.26
CA LYS A 186 -9.29 -16.36 -0.44
C LYS A 186 -9.19 -16.85 -1.89
N GLU A 187 -10.34 -17.12 -2.50
CA GLU A 187 -10.48 -17.56 -3.88
C GLU A 187 -9.91 -16.52 -4.85
N ASP A 188 -10.21 -15.23 -4.65
CA ASP A 188 -9.67 -14.14 -5.47
C ASP A 188 -8.17 -13.95 -5.23
N VAL A 189 -7.69 -14.12 -3.99
CA VAL A 189 -6.26 -14.08 -3.67
C VAL A 189 -5.52 -15.20 -4.40
N ASP A 190 -6.02 -16.43 -4.34
CA ASP A 190 -5.41 -17.57 -5.02
C ASP A 190 -5.37 -17.35 -6.53
N ARG A 191 -6.49 -16.93 -7.12
CA ARG A 191 -6.59 -16.61 -8.55
C ARG A 191 -5.61 -15.50 -8.96
N ALA A 192 -5.48 -14.45 -8.16
CA ALA A 192 -4.56 -13.34 -8.44
C ALA A 192 -3.11 -13.82 -8.40
N LEU A 193 -2.73 -14.62 -7.40
CA LEU A 193 -1.39 -15.20 -7.28
C LEU A 193 -1.05 -16.11 -8.45
N ASP A 194 -1.99 -16.94 -8.90
CA ASP A 194 -1.80 -17.83 -10.04
C ASP A 194 -1.65 -17.03 -11.36
N ILE A 195 -2.38 -15.92 -11.51
CA ILE A 195 -2.21 -15.00 -12.64
C ILE A 195 -0.83 -14.33 -12.59
N ILE A 196 -0.36 -13.90 -11.42
CA ILE A 196 0.98 -13.30 -11.26
C ILE A 196 2.07 -14.32 -11.64
N GLU A 197 2.02 -15.53 -11.09
CA GLU A 197 2.98 -16.60 -11.41
C GLU A 197 2.99 -16.95 -12.90
N SER A 198 1.81 -17.06 -13.52
CA SER A 198 1.68 -17.30 -14.96
C SER A 198 2.22 -16.15 -15.80
N SER A 199 1.99 -14.90 -15.38
CA SER A 199 2.47 -13.70 -16.09
C SER A 199 3.99 -13.56 -16.03
N ILE A 200 4.60 -13.87 -14.89
CA ILE A 200 6.06 -13.93 -14.74
C ILE A 200 6.65 -14.99 -15.65
N ARG A 201 6.06 -16.19 -15.67
CA ARG A 201 6.51 -17.29 -16.54
C ARG A 201 6.47 -16.90 -18.02
N GLU A 202 5.35 -16.33 -18.47
CA GLU A 202 5.19 -15.94 -19.88
C GLU A 202 6.09 -14.75 -20.27
N PHE A 203 6.40 -13.87 -19.33
CA PHE A 203 7.43 -12.84 -19.52
C PHE A 203 8.80 -13.48 -19.77
N LEU A 204 9.21 -14.42 -18.91
CA LEU A 204 10.51 -15.11 -19.03
C LEU A 204 10.61 -15.95 -20.30
N GLU A 205 9.50 -16.49 -20.79
CA GLU A 205 9.41 -17.22 -22.06
C GLU A 205 9.38 -16.29 -23.29
N GLY A 206 9.43 -14.97 -23.12
CA GLY A 206 9.42 -14.00 -24.21
C GLY A 206 8.07 -13.86 -24.92
N LYS A 207 6.97 -14.31 -24.29
CA LYS A 207 5.62 -14.30 -24.88
C LYS A 207 4.91 -12.95 -24.80
N ILE A 208 5.57 -11.93 -24.23
CA ILE A 208 5.02 -10.58 -24.09
C ILE A 208 5.79 -9.63 -25.03
N PRO A 209 5.18 -9.16 -26.12
CA PRO A 209 5.87 -8.35 -27.12
C PRO A 209 6.32 -7.00 -26.56
N ASP A 210 7.40 -6.44 -27.10
CA ASP A 210 7.91 -5.12 -26.67
C ASP A 210 6.92 -3.98 -26.95
N GLY A 211 6.10 -4.09 -28.00
CA GLY A 211 5.13 -3.05 -28.39
C GLY A 211 4.08 -2.72 -27.33
N VAL A 212 3.92 -3.53 -26.26
CA VAL A 212 3.05 -3.17 -25.14
C VAL A 212 3.56 -1.95 -24.37
N LEU A 213 4.87 -1.70 -24.41
CA LEU A 213 5.51 -0.58 -23.73
C LEU A 213 5.17 0.78 -24.36
N ASP A 214 4.65 0.78 -25.59
CA ASP A 214 4.14 2.00 -26.24
C ASP A 214 2.88 2.53 -25.53
N TYR A 215 2.12 1.62 -24.91
CA TYR A 215 0.87 1.91 -24.18
C TYR A 215 1.09 2.03 -22.67
N LEU A 216 2.05 1.29 -22.12
CA LEU A 216 2.40 1.34 -20.70
C LEU A 216 3.57 2.27 -20.43
N LYS A 217 3.23 3.55 -20.30
CA LYS A 217 4.13 4.56 -19.73
C LYS A 217 3.85 4.62 -18.24
N GLY A 218 4.50 3.75 -17.46
CA GLY A 218 4.48 3.86 -16.00
C GLY A 218 4.95 5.24 -15.52
N TRP A 219 4.86 5.51 -14.21
CA TRP A 219 5.32 6.77 -13.61
C TRP A 219 6.81 7.06 -13.85
#